data_AF-A0A3D5P134-F1
#
_entry.id   AF-A0A3D5P134-F1
#
_cell.length_a   1.000
_cell.length_b   1.000
_cell.length_c   1.000
_cell.angle_alpha   90.00
_cell.angle_beta   90.00
_cell.angle_gamma   90.00
#
_symmetry.space_group_name_H-M   'P 1'
#
loop_
_entity.id
_entity.type
_entity.pdbx_description
1 polymer ?
#
loop_
_entity_poly.entity_id
_entity_poly.type
_entity_poly.pdbx_seq_one_letter_code
_entity_poly.pdbx_strand_id
1 'polypeptide(L)' 'MYEFRFHRQKPILEYIVDFYSPELRLAIEIDGASHNESLVRDQTRQIEIEKLGIHFLRF' A
#
# COMPACT_ATOMS: atom_id res chain seq x y z
N MET A 1 25.16 2.50 -4.85
CA MET A 1 24.15 2.11 -3.84
C MET A 1 22.88 2.86 -4.20
N TYR A 2 21.76 2.18 -4.39
CA TYR A 2 20.48 2.84 -4.68
C TYR A 2 19.78 3.11 -3.35
N GLU A 3 19.51 4.37 -3.03
CA GLU A 3 18.73 4.77 -1.87
C GLU A 3 17.31 5.09 -2.33
N PHE A 4 16.33 4.32 -1.84
CA PHE A 4 14.92 4.56 -2.10
C PHE A 4 14.27 5.20 -0.89
N ARG A 5 13.48 6.24 -1.12
CA ARG A 5 12.74 6.91 -0.06
C ARG A 5 11.38 6.27 0.10
N PHE A 6 10.98 6.12 1.35
CA PHE A 6 9.64 5.68 1.71
C PHE A 6 8.96 6.76 2.54
N HIS A 7 7.76 7.13 2.12
CA HIS A 7 6.85 7.97 2.89
C HIS A 7 5.99 7.06 3.76
N ARG A 8 5.96 7.32 5.06
CA ARG A 8 5.11 6.58 5.99
C ARG A 8 3.67 7.13 5.97
N GLN A 9 2.69 6.27 6.17
CA GLN A 9 1.27 6.61 6.30
C GLN A 9 0.78 7.53 5.17
N LYS A 10 1.04 7.12 3.93
CA LYS A 10 0.77 7.93 2.74
C LYS A 10 -0.68 7.79 2.30
N PRO A 11 -1.45 8.88 2.16
CA PRO A 11 -2.76 8.82 1.52
C PRO A 11 -2.61 8.55 0.02
N ILE A 12 -3.35 7.56 -0.48
CA ILE A 12 -3.48 7.19 -1.90
C ILE A 12 -4.97 6.88 -2.14
N LEU A 13 -5.61 7.64 -3.03
CA LEU A 13 -7.08 7.61 -3.19
C LEU A 13 -7.78 7.86 -1.85
N GLU A 14 -8.68 6.96 -1.46
CA GLU A 14 -9.43 7.00 -0.19
C GLU A 14 -8.76 6.16 0.92
N TYR A 15 -7.52 5.69 0.70
CA TYR A 15 -6.79 4.79 1.60
C TYR A 15 -5.53 5.45 2.15
N ILE A 16 -5.04 4.97 3.29
CA ILE A 16 -3.74 5.33 3.84
C ILE A 16 -2.89 4.06 3.86
N VAL A 17 -1.79 4.04 3.11
CA VAL A 17 -0.84 2.91 3.09
C VAL A 17 0.30 3.16 4.07
N ASP A 18 0.82 2.11 4.71
CA ASP A 18 1.87 2.25 5.73
C ASP A 18 3.15 2.83 5.16
N PHE A 19 3.55 2.39 3.97
CA PHE A 19 4.73 2.89 3.27
C PHE A 19 4.48 3.06 1.78
N TYR A 20 5.05 4.11 1.19
CA TYR A 20 5.02 4.34 -0.25
C TYR A 20 6.34 4.91 -0.77
N SER A 21 6.88 4.32 -1.84
CA SER A 21 8.00 4.88 -2.60
C SER A 21 7.52 5.32 -4.00
N PRO A 22 7.54 6.63 -4.31
CA PRO A 22 7.27 7.12 -5.65
C PRO A 22 8.28 6.61 -6.69
N GLU A 23 9.55 6.46 -6.31
CA GLU A 23 10.62 6.01 -7.19
C GLU A 23 10.41 4.57 -7.67
N LEU A 24 9.89 3.72 -6.79
CA LEU A 24 9.58 2.32 -7.09
C LEU A 24 8.14 2.12 -7.59
N ARG A 25 7.28 3.14 -7.47
CA ARG A 25 5.82 3.02 -7.57
C ARG A 25 5.34 1.82 -6.76
N LEU A 26 5.72 1.79 -5.48
CA LEU A 26 5.47 0.67 -4.58
C LEU A 26 4.79 1.16 -3.31
N ALA A 27 3.62 0.59 -3.00
CA ALA A 27 2.95 0.69 -1.73
C ALA A 27 3.14 -0.60 -0.92
N ILE A 28 3.38 -0.46 0.39
CA ILE A 28 3.51 -1.58 1.32
C ILE A 28 2.55 -1.35 2.49
N GLU A 29 1.84 -2.40 2.87
CA GLU A 29 0.98 -2.44 4.04
C GLU A 29 1.39 -3.60 4.96
N ILE A 30 1.33 -3.37 6.27
CA ILE A 30 1.69 -4.33 7.30
C ILE A 30 0.45 -4.66 8.12
N ASP A 31 0.03 -5.92 8.08
CA ASP A 31 -1.14 -6.40 8.80
C ASP A 31 -0.88 -6.42 10.30
N GLY A 32 -1.77 -5.76 11.06
CA GLY A 32 -1.75 -5.82 12.51
C GLY A 32 -2.27 -7.17 13.02
N ALA A 33 -1.87 -7.58 14.22
CA ALA A 33 -2.32 -8.83 14.87
C ALA A 33 -3.85 -8.93 15.08
N SER A 34 -4.59 -7.86 14.82
CA SER A 34 -6.05 -7.77 14.97
C SER A 34 -6.80 -7.82 13.64
N HIS A 35 -6.18 -8.29 12.54
CA HIS A 35 -6.75 -8.18 11.19
C HIS A 35 -7.98 -9.07 10.96
N ASN A 36 -9.11 -8.62 11.46
CA ASN A 36 -10.45 -9.12 11.15
C ASN A 36 -11.15 -8.14 10.18
N GLU A 37 -10.38 -7.49 9.29
CA GLU A 37 -10.96 -6.68 8.22
C GLU A 37 -11.47 -7.59 7.10
N SER A 38 -12.63 -7.23 6.54
CA SER A 38 -13.28 -7.98 5.46
C SER A 38 -12.34 -8.10 4.26
N LEU A 39 -11.93 -9.32 3.93
CA LEU A 39 -11.10 -9.69 2.76
C LEU A 39 -11.51 -8.97 1.47
N VAL A 40 -12.80 -8.66 1.31
CA VAL A 40 -13.37 -7.98 0.13
C VAL A 40 -12.94 -6.50 0.06
N ARG A 41 -12.87 -5.81 1.20
CA ARG A 41 -12.43 -4.40 1.26
C ARG A 41 -10.95 -4.28 0.89
N ASP A 42 -10.16 -5.26 1.33
CA ASP A 42 -8.72 -5.34 1.04
C ASP A 42 -8.43 -5.57 -0.44
N GLN A 43 -9.15 -6.48 -1.07
CA GLN A 43 -9.00 -6.74 -2.51
C GLN A 43 -9.35 -5.52 -3.35
N THR A 44 -10.45 -4.83 -3.02
CA THR A 44 -10.85 -3.61 -3.73
C THR A 44 -9.75 -2.55 -3.63
N ARG A 45 -9.23 -2.30 -2.42
CA ARG A 45 -8.13 -1.36 -2.19
C ARG A 45 -6.90 -1.68 -3.04
N GLN A 46 -6.45 -2.93 -3.04
CA GLN A 46 -5.28 -3.35 -3.82
C GLN A 46 -5.51 -3.09 -5.31
N ILE A 47 -6.65 -3.53 -5.86
CA ILE A 47 -6.98 -3.36 -7.28
C ILE A 47 -7.01 -1.88 -7.68
N GLU A 48 -7.64 -1.02 -6.88
CA GLU A 48 -7.74 0.40 -7.20
C GLU A 48 -6.37 1.11 -7.17
N ILE A 49 -5.49 0.75 -6.23
CA ILE A 49 -4.14 1.30 -6.18
C ILE A 49 -3.29 0.76 -7.35
N GLU A 50 -3.41 -0.52 -7.68
CA GLU A 50 -2.69 -1.14 -8.80
C GLU A 50 -3.10 -0.55 -10.16
N LYS A 51 -4.36 -0.12 -10.33
CA LYS A 51 -4.80 0.63 -11.52
C LYS A 51 -4.05 1.95 -11.74
N LEU A 52 -3.45 2.53 -10.70
CA LEU A 52 -2.58 3.70 -10.81
C LEU A 52 -1.15 3.34 -11.30
N GLY A 53 -0.88 2.06 -11.57
CA GLY A 53 0.44 1.55 -11.91
C GLY A 53 1.38 1.43 -10.71
N ILE A 54 0.81 1.38 -9.50
CA ILE A 54 1.53 1.21 -8.23
C ILE A 54 1.48 -0.27 -7.85
N HIS A 55 2.63 -0.88 -7.61
CA HIS A 55 2.70 -2.23 -7.06
C HIS A 55 2.27 -2.21 -5.60
N PHE A 56 1.51 -3.21 -5.16
CA PHE A 56 1.01 -3.30 -3.80
C PHE A 56 1.53 -4.58 -3.14
N LEU A 57 2.27 -4.45 -2.03
CA LEU A 57 2.73 -5.57 -1.22
C LEU A 57 2.13 -5.50 0.17
N ARG A 58 1.85 -6.67 0.74
CA ARG A 58 1.22 -6.81 2.05
C ARG A 58 1.87 -7.93 2.83
N PHE A 59 2.12 -7.70 4.12
CA PHE A 59 2.84 -8.62 5.01
C PHE A 59 2.18 -8.77 6.37
#